data_AF-A0A9E3SAP1-F1
#
_entry.id   AF-A0A9E3SAP1-F1
#
_cell.length_a   1.000
_cell.length_b   1.000
_cell.length_c   1.000
_cell.angle_alpha   90.00
_cell.angle_beta   90.00
_cell.angle_gamma   90.00
#
_symmetry.space_group_name_H-M   'P 1'
#
loop_
_entity.id
_entity.type
_entity.pdbx_description
1 polymer ?
#
loop_
_entity_poly.entity_id
_entity_poly.type
_entity_poly.pdbx_seq_one_letter_code
_entity_poly.pdbx_strand_id
1 'polypeptide(L)'
;MYKWFVIAFVAVSFAFGAPMAAQGAGQGGKGNWGKNAGRNGGGQGADDWRKRAEEEIGWGEDGTEERIEPGQEVEDDAKEARLKEEAAKLKLEDEKVIKDFIKYGKKAWEKAEKEDKRWATAYKKAKSDEERLAKETAEHKEKLAEAWADGDEDMLKKEILNEEQVKQYAENTKDLREESATDKSIRQDEIRARKMEEWKEQAKKWAGGNKGAAGNGDDNEAKKEKKDDEGEEEEKKED
;
A
#
# COMPACT_ATOMS: atom_id res chain seq x y z
N MET A 1 -32.82 -9.74 8.41
CA MET A 1 -32.32 -8.72 9.35
C MET A 1 -30.95 -9.17 9.83
N TYR A 2 -29.88 -8.68 9.22
CA TYR A 2 -28.51 -9.07 9.56
C TYR A 2 -27.97 -8.13 10.64
N LYS A 3 -27.64 -8.69 11.81
CA LYS A 3 -27.02 -7.97 12.93
C LYS A 3 -25.52 -7.91 12.67
N TRP A 4 -25.01 -6.70 12.47
CA TRP A 4 -23.59 -6.39 12.44
C TRP A 4 -23.04 -6.42 13.87
N PHE A 5 -22.05 -7.26 14.13
CA PHE A 5 -21.25 -7.21 15.35
C PHE A 5 -20.15 -6.17 15.17
N VAL A 6 -20.20 -5.12 15.97
CA VAL A 6 -19.13 -4.12 16.11
C VAL A 6 -18.11 -4.69 17.10
N ILE A 7 -16.90 -4.97 16.64
CA ILE A 7 -15.76 -5.32 17.50
C ILE A 7 -15.09 -4.01 17.90
N ALA A 8 -15.15 -3.67 19.19
CA ALA A 8 -14.50 -2.49 19.75
C ALA A 8 -13.01 -2.79 20.00
N PHE A 9 -12.13 -2.09 19.28
CA PHE A 9 -10.71 -2.04 19.59
C PHE A 9 -10.48 -1.11 20.79
N VAL A 10 -9.89 -1.64 21.86
CA VAL A 10 -9.38 -0.86 22.98
C VAL A 10 -7.96 -0.40 22.61
N ALA A 11 -7.83 0.89 22.30
CA ALA A 11 -6.54 1.55 22.10
C ALA A 11 -5.83 1.74 23.46
N VAL A 12 -4.66 1.14 23.61
CA VAL A 12 -3.75 1.40 24.74
C VAL A 12 -2.77 2.50 24.30
N SER A 13 -3.03 3.73 24.73
CA SER A 13 -2.16 4.88 24.50
C SER A 13 -0.94 4.84 25.43
N PHE A 14 0.25 4.60 24.90
CA PHE A 14 1.50 4.89 25.61
C PHE A 14 1.98 6.30 25.25
N ALA A 15 1.82 7.22 26.20
CA ALA A 15 2.46 8.53 26.19
C ALA A 15 3.88 8.41 26.77
N PHE A 16 4.90 8.68 25.95
CA PHE A 16 6.25 8.97 26.44
C PHE A 16 6.60 10.42 26.07
N GLY A 17 6.84 11.21 27.12
CA GLY A 17 7.07 12.64 27.04
C GLY A 17 8.45 13.02 26.52
N ALA A 18 8.48 14.14 25.82
CA ALA A 18 9.65 15.02 25.75
C ALA A 18 9.80 15.75 27.11
N PRO A 19 11.01 16.26 27.44
CA PRO A 19 11.17 17.69 27.20
C PRO A 19 12.60 18.20 26.88
N MET A 20 12.60 19.44 26.37
CA MET A 20 13.61 20.51 26.51
C MET A 20 14.69 20.69 25.42
N ALA A 21 14.39 21.68 24.57
CA ALA A 21 15.17 22.88 24.29
C ALA A 21 16.57 23.02 24.92
N ALA A 22 17.56 23.28 24.06
CA ALA A 22 18.71 24.12 24.40
C ALA A 22 19.02 25.04 23.21
N GLN A 23 18.95 26.33 23.50
CA GLN A 23 19.24 27.49 22.68
C GLN A 23 20.76 27.72 22.63
N GLY A 24 21.33 27.84 21.44
CA GLY A 24 22.75 28.16 21.25
C GLY A 24 22.93 29.08 20.05
N ALA A 25 23.08 30.38 20.31
CA ALA A 25 23.39 31.40 19.33
C ALA A 25 24.84 31.28 18.85
N GLY A 26 25.06 31.40 17.53
CA GLY A 26 26.37 31.44 16.91
C GLY A 26 26.31 32.25 15.62
N GLN A 27 26.83 33.48 15.70
CA GLN A 27 26.79 34.54 14.72
C GLN A 27 27.92 34.40 13.68
N GLY A 28 27.64 34.75 12.42
CA GLY A 28 28.66 35.29 11.49
C GLY A 28 29.01 34.41 10.29
N GLY A 29 28.61 34.87 9.10
CA GLY A 29 29.06 34.28 7.84
C GLY A 29 28.38 34.91 6.64
N LYS A 30 28.74 36.16 6.33
CA LYS A 30 28.30 36.88 5.13
C LYS A 30 28.76 36.11 3.88
N GLY A 31 27.81 35.52 3.16
CA GLY A 31 28.03 34.88 1.86
C GLY A 31 26.96 35.34 0.89
N ASN A 32 27.36 36.23 -0.01
CA ASN A 32 26.56 36.88 -1.04
C ASN A 32 26.00 35.85 -2.04
N TRP A 33 24.75 35.41 -1.86
CA TRP A 33 24.00 34.70 -2.90
C TRP A 33 23.15 35.69 -3.68
N GLY A 34 23.57 35.91 -4.91
CA GLY A 34 22.93 36.82 -5.86
C GLY A 34 21.45 36.51 -6.00
N LYS A 35 20.65 37.56 -5.87
CA LYS A 35 19.29 37.62 -6.41
C LYS A 35 19.37 37.38 -7.92
N ASN A 36 19.16 36.14 -8.34
CA ASN A 36 18.62 35.88 -9.68
C ASN A 36 17.11 35.70 -9.54
N ALA A 37 16.44 36.82 -9.26
CA ALA A 37 15.01 36.98 -9.50
C ALA A 37 14.85 37.12 -11.02
N GLY A 38 14.75 35.97 -11.69
CA GLY A 38 14.71 35.93 -13.14
C GLY A 38 14.17 34.60 -13.64
N ARG A 39 12.86 34.57 -13.90
CA ARG A 39 12.26 33.81 -15.00
C ARG A 39 12.23 32.28 -14.84
N ASN A 40 11.24 31.79 -14.08
CA ASN A 40 10.40 30.69 -14.58
C ASN A 40 9.03 30.72 -13.90
N GLY A 41 8.06 31.37 -14.54
CA GLY A 41 6.65 31.22 -14.20
C GLY A 41 6.17 29.89 -14.74
N GLY A 42 5.87 28.95 -13.84
CA GLY A 42 5.28 27.64 -14.15
C GLY A 42 5.76 26.58 -13.16
N GLY A 43 4.94 26.22 -12.18
CA GLY A 43 5.25 25.05 -11.34
C GLY A 43 4.59 24.97 -9.95
N GLN A 44 4.01 26.05 -9.42
CA GLN A 44 3.53 26.02 -8.02
C GLN A 44 2.27 25.18 -7.75
N GLY A 45 1.57 24.70 -8.77
CA GLY A 45 0.36 23.87 -8.60
C GLY A 45 0.57 22.36 -8.80
N ALA A 46 1.68 21.92 -9.40
CA ALA A 46 1.89 20.51 -9.74
C ALA A 46 2.56 19.70 -8.62
N ASP A 47 3.34 20.34 -7.75
CA ASP A 47 3.97 19.68 -6.62
C ASP A 47 3.11 19.75 -5.34
N ASP A 48 2.16 20.69 -5.28
CA ASP A 48 1.32 20.92 -4.10
C ASP A 48 0.28 19.80 -3.88
N TRP A 49 -0.43 19.39 -4.95
CA TRP A 49 -1.41 18.29 -4.84
C TRP A 49 -0.74 16.95 -4.53
N ARG A 50 0.47 16.72 -5.03
CA ARG A 50 1.21 15.48 -4.79
C ARG A 50 1.66 15.40 -3.34
N LYS A 51 2.23 16.49 -2.82
CA LYS A 51 2.66 16.56 -1.41
C LYS A 51 1.46 16.38 -0.48
N ARG A 52 0.34 17.04 -0.77
CA ARG A 52 -0.90 16.91 -0.02
C ARG A 52 -1.48 15.50 -0.09
N ALA A 53 -1.49 14.87 -1.26
CA ALA A 53 -1.91 13.49 -1.41
C ALA A 53 -0.98 12.54 -0.63
N GLU A 54 0.33 12.77 -0.64
CA GLU A 54 1.29 11.97 0.14
C GLU A 54 1.11 12.14 1.66
N GLU A 55 0.64 13.29 2.13
CA GLU A 55 0.30 13.57 3.54
C GLU A 55 -1.07 12.98 3.95
N GLU A 56 -2.05 12.94 3.04
CA GLU A 56 -3.42 12.48 3.32
C GLU A 56 -3.64 10.98 3.03
N ILE A 57 -2.85 10.37 2.14
CA ILE A 57 -2.97 8.94 1.82
C ILE A 57 -2.17 8.11 2.83
N GLY A 58 -2.89 7.53 3.78
CA GLY A 58 -2.36 6.46 4.64
C GLY A 58 -2.30 5.09 3.94
N TRP A 59 -2.07 4.03 4.72
CA TRP A 59 -1.98 2.66 4.19
C TRP A 59 -3.29 1.90 4.34
N GLY A 60 -3.47 0.86 3.53
CA GLY A 60 -4.71 0.11 3.47
C GLY A 60 -5.85 0.85 2.75
N GLU A 61 -7.02 0.20 2.70
CA GLU A 61 -8.17 0.67 1.93
C GLU A 61 -8.80 1.93 2.54
N ASP A 62 -8.88 2.01 3.86
CA ASP A 62 -9.41 3.14 4.62
C ASP A 62 -8.33 4.18 4.98
N GLY A 63 -7.05 3.87 4.73
CA GLY A 63 -5.93 4.75 5.05
C GLY A 63 -5.50 4.71 6.52
N THR A 64 -6.03 3.80 7.34
CA THR A 64 -5.70 3.72 8.77
C THR A 64 -4.71 2.63 9.11
N GLU A 65 -4.43 1.72 8.17
CA GLU A 65 -3.48 0.66 8.40
C GLU A 65 -2.05 1.21 8.50
N GLU A 66 -1.20 0.49 9.22
CA GLU A 66 0.23 0.70 9.16
C GLU A 66 0.81 0.06 7.90
N ARG A 67 1.92 0.63 7.42
CA ARG A 67 2.66 0.04 6.31
C ARG A 67 3.22 -1.30 6.74
N ILE A 68 2.95 -2.33 5.95
CA ILE A 68 3.60 -3.63 6.08
C ILE A 68 4.78 -3.69 5.11
N GLU A 69 5.94 -4.13 5.59
CA GLU A 69 7.09 -4.38 4.72
C GLU A 69 7.06 -5.81 4.14
N PRO A 70 7.51 -6.03 2.89
CA PRO A 70 7.62 -7.37 2.33
C PRO A 70 8.51 -8.29 3.16
N GLY A 71 7.98 -9.45 3.56
CA GLY A 71 8.68 -10.44 4.40
C GLY A 71 8.80 -10.03 5.87
N GLN A 72 8.01 -9.05 6.33
CA GLN A 72 7.93 -8.66 7.72
C GLN A 72 7.40 -9.82 8.57
N GLU A 73 8.10 -10.14 9.65
CA GLU A 73 7.68 -11.14 10.62
C GLU A 73 6.83 -10.53 11.73
N VAL A 74 5.96 -11.35 12.30
CA VAL A 74 5.23 -11.01 13.52
C VAL A 74 6.09 -11.39 14.73
N GLU A 75 6.19 -10.49 15.72
CA GLU A 75 6.90 -10.77 16.97
C GLU A 75 6.33 -12.00 17.69
N ASP A 76 7.21 -12.77 18.34
CA ASP A 76 6.85 -14.04 18.96
C ASP A 76 5.75 -13.90 20.03
N ASP A 77 5.77 -12.80 20.79
CA ASP A 77 4.76 -12.51 21.80
C ASP A 77 3.38 -12.26 21.18
N ALA A 78 3.34 -11.58 20.03
CA ALA A 78 2.10 -11.33 19.29
C ALA A 78 1.57 -12.63 18.65
N LYS A 79 2.46 -13.48 18.13
CA LYS A 79 2.09 -14.84 17.67
C LYS A 79 1.48 -15.66 18.80
N GLU A 80 2.10 -15.67 19.98
CA GLU A 80 1.54 -16.39 21.14
C GLU A 80 0.20 -15.84 21.58
N ALA A 81 0.07 -14.52 21.67
CA ALA A 81 -1.19 -13.89 22.07
C ALA A 81 -2.31 -14.32 21.13
N ARG A 82 -2.08 -14.25 19.81
CA ARG A 82 -3.05 -14.67 18.80
C ARG A 82 -3.36 -16.16 18.88
N LEU A 83 -2.36 -17.02 19.07
CA LEU A 83 -2.60 -18.46 19.25
C LEU A 83 -3.33 -18.76 20.57
N LYS A 84 -3.11 -18.01 21.65
CA LYS A 84 -3.89 -18.15 22.90
C LYS A 84 -5.36 -17.78 22.67
N GLU A 85 -5.63 -16.74 21.90
CA GLU A 85 -6.99 -16.37 21.51
C GLU A 85 -7.66 -17.46 20.67
N GLU A 86 -6.94 -18.06 19.72
CA GLU A 86 -7.45 -19.18 18.92
C GLU A 86 -7.71 -20.42 19.77
N ALA A 87 -6.81 -20.75 20.72
CA ALA A 87 -7.02 -21.84 21.66
C ALA A 87 -8.33 -21.65 22.46
N ALA A 88 -8.61 -20.41 22.87
CA ALA A 88 -9.86 -20.07 23.56
C ALA A 88 -11.09 -20.20 22.65
N LYS A 89 -11.01 -19.79 21.38
CA LYS A 89 -12.10 -19.96 20.39
C LYS A 89 -12.40 -21.43 20.10
N LEU A 90 -11.36 -22.27 20.10
CA LEU A 90 -11.44 -23.72 19.95
C LEU A 90 -11.86 -24.45 21.23
N LYS A 91 -12.03 -23.71 22.34
CA LYS A 91 -12.41 -24.23 23.66
C LYS A 91 -11.45 -25.31 24.17
N LEU A 92 -10.16 -25.10 23.97
CA LEU A 92 -9.13 -25.96 24.56
C LEU A 92 -9.06 -25.64 26.06
N GLU A 93 -9.26 -26.65 26.91
CA GLU A 93 -9.30 -26.50 28.37
C GLU A 93 -8.05 -27.07 29.06
N ASP A 94 -7.44 -28.10 28.48
CA ASP A 94 -6.26 -28.75 29.04
C ASP A 94 -5.00 -27.90 28.79
N GLU A 95 -4.30 -27.52 29.87
CA GLU A 95 -3.12 -26.66 29.80
C GLU A 95 -1.98 -27.25 28.95
N LYS A 96 -1.82 -28.58 28.96
CA LYS A 96 -0.81 -29.27 28.15
C LYS A 96 -1.21 -29.22 26.68
N VAL A 97 -2.49 -29.47 26.36
CA VAL A 97 -3.02 -29.36 25.00
C VAL A 97 -2.88 -27.94 24.47
N ILE A 98 -3.16 -26.92 25.27
CA ILE A 98 -2.99 -25.50 24.90
C ILE A 98 -1.50 -25.20 24.61
N LYS A 99 -0.58 -25.65 25.47
CA LYS A 99 0.86 -25.46 25.27
C LYS A 99 1.36 -26.14 23.99
N ASP A 100 0.92 -27.37 23.74
CA ASP A 100 1.26 -28.08 22.52
C ASP A 100 0.64 -27.38 21.29
N PHE A 101 -0.63 -26.98 21.33
CA PHE A 101 -1.27 -26.21 20.27
C PHE A 101 -0.48 -24.94 19.91
N ILE A 102 -0.14 -24.11 20.90
CA ILE A 102 0.66 -22.89 20.66
C ILE A 102 2.02 -23.25 20.03
N LYS A 103 2.68 -24.30 20.53
CA LYS A 103 3.98 -24.74 20.02
C LYS A 103 3.91 -25.19 18.55
N TYR A 104 2.91 -25.97 18.15
CA TYR A 104 2.79 -26.44 16.76
C TYR A 104 2.23 -25.36 15.83
N GLY A 105 1.28 -24.54 16.31
CA GLY A 105 0.79 -23.36 15.60
C GLY A 105 1.91 -22.37 15.30
N LYS A 106 2.80 -22.09 16.27
CA LYS A 106 4.00 -21.25 16.07
C LYS A 106 4.91 -21.80 14.97
N LYS A 107 5.19 -23.11 14.99
CA LYS A 107 6.03 -23.73 13.96
C LYS A 107 5.44 -23.60 12.55
N ALA A 108 4.13 -23.78 12.40
CA ALA A 108 3.45 -23.59 11.12
C ALA A 108 3.56 -22.13 10.65
N TRP A 109 3.35 -21.19 11.57
CA TRP A 109 3.49 -19.76 11.29
C TRP A 109 4.92 -19.37 10.91
N GLU A 110 5.94 -19.85 11.62
CA GLU A 110 7.35 -19.60 11.30
C GLU A 110 7.75 -20.21 9.94
N LYS A 111 7.21 -21.38 9.58
CA LYS A 111 7.39 -21.95 8.23
C LYS A 111 6.78 -21.03 7.17
N ALA A 112 5.57 -20.53 7.40
CA ALA A 112 4.89 -19.59 6.51
C ALA A 112 5.67 -18.28 6.36
N GLU A 113 6.18 -17.69 7.44
CA GLU A 113 7.02 -16.48 7.40
C GLU A 113 8.36 -16.71 6.68
N LYS A 114 8.95 -17.89 6.83
CA LYS A 114 10.16 -18.26 6.09
C LYS A 114 9.91 -18.33 4.60
N GLU A 115 8.77 -18.88 4.17
CA GLU A 115 8.38 -18.82 2.76
C GLU A 115 8.10 -17.39 2.33
N ASP A 116 7.41 -16.57 3.13
CA ASP A 116 7.17 -15.16 2.82
C ASP A 116 8.49 -14.38 2.63
N LYS A 117 9.52 -14.63 3.43
CA LYS A 117 10.86 -14.05 3.23
C LYS A 117 11.48 -14.42 1.87
N ARG A 118 11.28 -15.67 1.42
CA ARG A 118 11.69 -16.11 0.08
C ARG A 118 10.88 -15.38 -0.98
N TRP A 119 9.56 -15.31 -0.81
CA TRP A 119 8.64 -14.64 -1.70
C TRP A 119 8.94 -13.15 -1.84
N ALA A 120 9.14 -12.41 -0.75
CA ALA A 120 9.54 -11.01 -0.75
C ALA A 120 10.77 -10.74 -1.65
N THR A 121 11.73 -11.67 -1.63
CA THR A 121 12.93 -11.58 -2.46
C THR A 121 12.65 -11.92 -3.93
N ALA A 122 11.83 -12.94 -4.18
CA ALA A 122 11.43 -13.34 -5.53
C ALA A 122 10.59 -12.25 -6.21
N TYR A 123 9.58 -11.72 -5.50
CA TYR A 123 8.74 -10.60 -5.93
C TYR A 123 9.58 -9.40 -6.38
N LYS A 124 10.54 -8.95 -5.55
CA LYS A 124 11.42 -7.81 -5.91
C LYS A 124 12.19 -8.03 -7.22
N LYS A 125 12.55 -9.28 -7.54
CA LYS A 125 13.27 -9.65 -8.77
C LYS A 125 12.35 -9.87 -9.96
N ALA A 126 11.10 -10.26 -9.72
CA ALA A 126 10.13 -10.62 -10.75
C ALA A 126 9.11 -9.52 -11.07
N LYS A 127 8.97 -8.47 -10.25
CA LYS A 127 7.90 -7.45 -10.38
C LYS A 127 7.82 -6.71 -11.74
N SER A 128 8.87 -6.77 -12.56
CA SER A 128 8.90 -6.18 -13.90
C SER A 128 8.75 -7.20 -15.03
N ASP A 129 8.56 -8.47 -14.70
CA ASP A 129 8.43 -9.62 -15.60
C ASP A 129 7.16 -10.39 -15.21
N GLU A 130 6.07 -10.13 -15.94
CA GLU A 130 4.73 -10.61 -15.61
C GLU A 130 4.64 -12.14 -15.59
N GLU A 131 5.28 -12.83 -16.54
CA GLU A 131 5.27 -14.29 -16.62
C GLU A 131 6.01 -14.90 -15.42
N ARG A 132 7.18 -14.36 -15.11
CA ARG A 132 7.94 -14.79 -13.94
C ARG A 132 7.21 -14.49 -12.65
N LEU A 133 6.59 -13.32 -12.53
CA LEU A 133 5.83 -12.91 -11.34
C LEU A 133 4.66 -13.85 -11.09
N ALA A 134 3.87 -14.18 -12.12
CA ALA A 134 2.75 -15.10 -12.02
C ALA A 134 3.20 -16.48 -11.52
N LYS A 135 4.31 -17.00 -12.05
CA LYS A 135 4.89 -18.28 -11.64
C LYS A 135 5.33 -18.28 -10.17
N GLU A 136 6.10 -17.26 -9.76
CA GLU A 136 6.59 -17.15 -8.38
C GLU A 136 5.43 -16.92 -7.40
N THR A 137 4.38 -16.22 -7.81
CA THR A 137 3.16 -16.02 -7.01
C THR A 137 2.43 -17.35 -6.79
N ALA A 138 2.31 -18.17 -7.84
CA ALA A 138 1.69 -19.48 -7.73
C ALA A 138 2.48 -20.42 -6.81
N GLU A 139 3.82 -20.45 -6.96
CA GLU A 139 4.70 -21.24 -6.10
C GLU A 139 4.61 -20.81 -4.63
N HIS A 140 4.59 -19.50 -4.36
CA HIS A 140 4.41 -18.95 -3.01
C HIS A 140 3.09 -19.41 -2.38
N LYS A 141 1.96 -19.28 -3.11
CA LYS A 141 0.64 -19.70 -2.59
C LYS A 141 0.58 -21.18 -2.28
N GLU A 142 1.18 -22.02 -3.12
CA GLU A 142 1.26 -23.46 -2.88
C GLU A 142 2.05 -23.78 -1.61
N LYS A 143 3.22 -23.18 -1.44
CA LYS A 143 4.08 -23.42 -0.27
C LYS A 143 3.53 -22.83 1.02
N LEU A 144 2.85 -21.68 0.93
CA LEU A 144 2.15 -21.10 2.07
C LEU A 144 1.04 -22.04 2.55
N ALA A 145 0.26 -22.60 1.61
CA ALA A 145 -0.76 -23.59 1.94
C ALA A 145 -0.14 -24.87 2.53
N GLU A 146 0.97 -25.36 1.98
CA GLU A 146 1.70 -26.53 2.48
C GLU A 146 2.21 -26.31 3.92
N ALA A 147 2.78 -25.14 4.23
CA ALA A 147 3.28 -24.82 5.56
C ALA A 147 2.20 -24.92 6.66
N TRP A 148 0.98 -24.46 6.34
CA TRP A 148 -0.16 -24.55 7.24
C TRP A 148 -0.79 -25.95 7.27
N ALA A 149 -0.90 -26.62 6.11
CA ALA A 149 -1.43 -27.97 6.02
C ALA A 149 -0.56 -28.99 6.80
N ASP A 150 0.76 -28.87 6.70
CA ASP A 150 1.72 -29.63 7.52
C ASP A 150 1.44 -29.45 9.02
N GLY A 151 1.19 -28.20 9.44
CA GLY A 151 0.91 -27.86 10.83
C GLY A 151 -0.40 -28.48 11.32
N ASP A 152 -1.44 -28.41 10.50
CA ASP A 152 -2.74 -29.03 10.78
C ASP A 152 -2.64 -30.55 10.88
N GLU A 153 -1.92 -31.17 9.94
CA GLU A 153 -1.71 -32.62 9.93
C GLU A 153 -0.91 -33.07 11.17
N ASP A 154 0.12 -32.32 11.56
CA ASP A 154 0.88 -32.56 12.79
C ASP A 154 0.00 -32.45 14.04
N MET A 155 -0.87 -31.44 14.11
CA MET A 155 -1.79 -31.23 15.23
C MET A 155 -2.85 -32.33 15.33
N LEU A 156 -3.34 -32.82 14.18
CA LEU A 156 -4.30 -33.93 14.12
C LEU A 156 -3.64 -35.26 14.52
N LYS A 157 -2.47 -35.59 13.94
CA LYS A 157 -1.71 -36.82 14.23
C LYS A 157 -1.31 -36.95 15.69
N LYS A 158 -1.11 -35.82 16.37
CA LYS A 158 -0.72 -35.75 17.78
C LYS A 158 -1.90 -35.62 18.74
N GLU A 159 -3.13 -35.68 18.22
CA GLU A 159 -4.36 -35.56 19.00
C GLU A 159 -4.43 -34.25 19.80
N ILE A 160 -3.78 -33.19 19.30
CA ILE A 160 -3.81 -31.85 19.91
C ILE A 160 -5.15 -31.18 19.56
N LEU A 161 -5.55 -31.32 18.30
CA LEU A 161 -6.85 -30.91 17.79
C LEU A 161 -7.54 -32.13 17.17
N ASN A 162 -8.86 -32.19 17.27
CA ASN A 162 -9.67 -33.11 16.46
C ASN A 162 -9.99 -32.52 15.07
N GLU A 163 -10.55 -33.32 14.17
CA GLU A 163 -10.87 -32.89 12.79
C GLU A 163 -11.75 -31.64 12.72
N GLU A 164 -12.73 -31.51 13.62
CA GLU A 164 -13.63 -30.35 13.65
C GLU A 164 -12.89 -29.09 14.10
N GLN A 165 -12.05 -29.22 15.13
CA GLN A 165 -11.21 -28.13 15.62
C GLN A 165 -10.15 -27.70 14.61
N VAL A 166 -9.59 -28.63 13.83
CA VAL A 166 -8.67 -28.29 12.73
C VAL A 166 -9.38 -27.47 11.67
N LYS A 167 -10.60 -27.86 11.26
CA LYS A 167 -11.39 -27.07 10.29
C LYS A 167 -11.73 -25.69 10.83
N GLN A 168 -12.14 -25.60 12.10
CA GLN A 168 -12.43 -24.32 12.73
C GLN A 168 -11.18 -23.45 12.84
N TYR A 169 -10.03 -24.03 13.17
CA TYR A 169 -8.76 -23.33 13.22
C TYR A 169 -8.36 -22.79 11.85
N ALA A 170 -8.50 -23.60 10.80
CA ALA A 170 -8.20 -23.21 9.44
C ALA A 170 -9.06 -22.03 8.98
N GLU A 171 -10.36 -22.03 9.31
CA GLU A 171 -11.26 -20.92 9.00
C GLU A 171 -10.93 -19.66 9.81
N ASN A 172 -10.66 -19.79 11.12
CA ASN A 172 -10.34 -18.64 11.98
C ASN A 172 -9.01 -17.96 11.59
N THR A 173 -8.09 -18.72 10.98
CA THR A 173 -6.76 -18.25 10.57
C THR A 173 -6.62 -18.08 9.06
N LYS A 174 -7.74 -18.02 8.34
CA LYS A 174 -7.78 -17.88 6.88
C LYS A 174 -6.97 -16.68 6.38
N ASP A 175 -7.02 -15.56 7.09
CA ASP A 175 -6.26 -14.35 6.76
C ASP A 175 -4.74 -14.53 6.85
N LEU A 176 -4.26 -15.48 7.66
CA LEU A 176 -2.83 -15.84 7.76
C LEU A 176 -2.43 -16.90 6.73
N ARG A 177 -3.39 -17.68 6.25
CA ARG A 177 -3.20 -18.78 5.31
C ARG A 177 -3.24 -18.32 3.85
N GLU A 178 -4.00 -17.27 3.57
CA GLU A 178 -4.22 -16.77 2.22
C GLU A 178 -3.34 -15.57 1.86
N GLU A 179 -2.97 -14.74 2.85
CA GLU A 179 -2.17 -13.53 2.62
C GLU A 179 -0.97 -13.44 3.57
N SER A 180 0.22 -13.43 2.98
CA SER A 180 1.48 -13.14 3.69
C SER A 180 1.70 -11.63 3.90
N ALA A 181 2.76 -11.24 4.61
CA ALA A 181 3.11 -9.83 4.76
C ALA A 181 3.50 -9.20 3.43
N THR A 182 4.19 -9.94 2.55
CA THR A 182 4.47 -9.48 1.18
C THR A 182 3.18 -9.27 0.38
N ASP A 183 2.22 -10.20 0.44
CA ASP A 183 0.96 -10.06 -0.30
C ASP A 183 0.17 -8.82 0.16
N LYS A 184 0.13 -8.60 1.48
CA LYS A 184 -0.47 -7.40 2.07
C LYS A 184 0.26 -6.12 1.64
N SER A 185 1.59 -6.13 1.63
CA SER A 185 2.38 -4.99 1.16
C SER A 185 2.10 -4.66 -0.31
N ILE A 186 1.99 -5.67 -1.18
CA ILE A 186 1.67 -5.48 -2.61
C ILE A 186 0.30 -4.83 -2.75
N ARG A 187 -0.71 -5.35 -2.05
CA ARG A 187 -2.06 -4.80 -2.05
C ARG A 187 -2.10 -3.36 -1.51
N GLN A 188 -1.35 -3.07 -0.45
CA GLN A 188 -1.23 -1.71 0.09
C GLN A 188 -0.59 -0.75 -0.93
N ASP A 189 0.44 -1.18 -1.64
CA ASP A 189 1.08 -0.38 -2.71
C ASP A 189 0.12 -0.13 -3.88
N GLU A 190 -0.66 -1.12 -4.31
CA GLU A 190 -1.69 -0.98 -5.36
C GLU A 190 -2.80 0.00 -4.97
N ILE A 191 -3.33 -0.12 -3.74
CA ILE A 191 -4.34 0.79 -3.21
C ILE A 191 -3.79 2.22 -3.16
N ARG A 192 -2.55 2.39 -2.69
CA ARG A 192 -1.91 3.69 -2.61
C ARG A 192 -1.68 4.30 -3.98
N ALA A 193 -1.24 3.51 -4.96
CA ALA A 193 -1.08 3.95 -6.34
C ALA A 193 -2.40 4.43 -6.94
N ARG A 194 -3.49 3.68 -6.73
CA ARG A 194 -4.84 4.07 -7.17
C ARG A 194 -5.31 5.37 -6.52
N LYS A 195 -5.17 5.51 -5.20
CA LYS A 195 -5.51 6.75 -4.48
C LYS A 195 -4.70 7.95 -5.00
N MET A 196 -3.40 7.76 -5.25
CA MET A 196 -2.55 8.81 -5.84
C MET A 196 -3.01 9.22 -7.24
N GLU A 197 -3.49 8.27 -8.06
CA GLU A 197 -4.04 8.56 -9.38
C GLU A 197 -5.37 9.33 -9.28
N GLU A 198 -6.27 8.95 -8.38
CA GLU A 198 -7.52 9.68 -8.10
C GLU A 198 -7.24 11.14 -7.68
N TRP A 199 -6.27 11.36 -6.79
CA TRP A 199 -5.81 12.69 -6.40
C TRP A 199 -5.24 13.48 -7.59
N LYS A 200 -4.45 12.83 -8.46
CA LYS A 200 -3.92 13.45 -9.68
C LYS A 200 -5.02 13.90 -10.62
N GLU A 201 -6.07 13.09 -10.78
CA GLU A 201 -7.24 13.45 -11.59
C GLU A 201 -8.03 14.61 -10.99
N GLN A 202 -8.23 14.62 -9.66
CA GLN A 202 -8.91 15.72 -8.98
C GLN A 202 -8.13 17.04 -9.11
N ALA A 203 -6.81 17.00 -8.93
CA ALA A 203 -5.94 18.16 -9.11
C ALA A 203 -5.98 18.71 -10.56
N LYS A 204 -6.01 17.81 -11.57
CA LYS A 204 -6.21 18.22 -12.98
C LYS A 204 -7.56 18.89 -13.19
N LYS A 205 -8.65 18.38 -12.59
CA LYS A 205 -9.97 19.01 -12.67
C LYS A 205 -9.99 20.40 -12.03
N TRP A 206 -9.33 20.58 -10.89
CA TRP A 206 -9.24 21.89 -10.21
C TRP A 206 -8.37 22.89 -10.99
N ALA A 207 -7.26 22.44 -11.57
CA ALA A 207 -6.42 23.28 -12.42
C ALA A 207 -7.09 23.64 -13.78
N GLY A 208 -7.91 22.73 -14.33
CA GLY A 208 -8.69 22.95 -15.55
C GLY A 208 -9.94 23.81 -15.35
N GLY A 209 -10.51 23.82 -14.14
CA GLY A 209 -11.70 24.61 -13.79
C GLY A 209 -11.45 26.11 -13.64
N ASN A 210 -10.20 26.56 -13.54
CA ASN A 210 -9.85 27.97 -13.34
C ASN A 210 -9.54 28.73 -14.65
N LYS A 211 -9.86 28.16 -15.82
CA LYS A 211 -9.79 28.85 -17.13
C LYS A 211 -11.14 29.31 -17.69
N GLY A 212 -12.22 29.21 -16.91
CA GLY A 212 -13.58 29.52 -17.39
C GLY A 212 -14.37 30.56 -16.60
N ALA A 213 -13.80 31.20 -15.58
CA ALA A 213 -14.55 32.11 -14.69
C ALA A 213 -13.92 33.50 -14.51
N ALA A 214 -13.36 34.07 -15.58
CA ALA A 214 -13.25 35.51 -15.76
C ALA A 214 -14.05 35.86 -17.02
N GLY A 215 -15.22 36.46 -16.81
CA GLY A 215 -16.26 36.59 -17.82
C GLY A 215 -16.02 37.64 -18.90
N ASN A 216 -16.87 37.50 -19.93
CA ASN A 216 -17.51 38.50 -20.79
C ASN A 216 -16.72 39.71 -21.32
N GLY A 217 -16.74 39.80 -22.66
CA GLY A 217 -17.10 41.03 -23.36
C GLY A 217 -15.97 41.68 -24.15
N ASP A 218 -15.85 41.34 -25.43
CA ASP A 218 -16.17 42.30 -26.48
C ASP A 218 -16.18 41.61 -27.84
N ASP A 219 -17.37 41.60 -28.43
CA ASP A 219 -17.61 41.32 -29.83
C ASP A 219 -16.95 42.44 -30.64
N ASN A 220 -16.01 42.11 -31.54
CA ASN A 220 -15.77 42.98 -32.68
C ASN A 220 -15.42 42.18 -33.93
N GLU A 221 -16.51 41.82 -34.59
CA GLU A 221 -16.62 41.45 -35.99
C GLU A 221 -16.04 42.57 -36.87
N ALA A 222 -14.80 42.41 -37.34
CA ALA A 222 -14.22 43.26 -38.36
C ALA A 222 -13.85 42.44 -39.59
N LYS A 223 -14.75 42.50 -40.57
CA LYS A 223 -14.55 42.22 -42.00
C LYS A 223 -13.10 42.41 -42.46
N LYS A 224 -12.60 41.48 -43.27
CA LYS A 224 -11.88 41.86 -44.49
C LYS A 224 -12.17 40.90 -45.62
N GLU A 225 -12.75 41.50 -46.65
CA GLU A 225 -13.16 40.95 -47.94
C GLU A 225 -11.99 40.36 -48.71
N LYS A 226 -12.35 39.41 -49.58
CA LYS A 226 -11.58 38.94 -50.72
C LYS A 226 -11.01 40.12 -51.52
N LYS A 227 -9.80 39.92 -52.04
CA LYS A 227 -9.41 40.46 -53.34
C LYS A 227 -8.62 39.39 -54.08
N ASP A 228 -9.26 38.83 -55.09
CA ASP A 228 -8.63 38.15 -56.21
C ASP A 228 -7.73 39.18 -56.95
N ASP A 229 -6.52 38.79 -57.37
CA ASP A 229 -6.11 38.86 -58.79
C ASP A 229 -4.67 38.37 -59.01
N GLU A 230 -4.57 37.41 -59.92
CA GLU A 230 -3.64 37.24 -61.05
C GLU A 230 -2.10 37.45 -60.88
N GLY A 231 -1.38 36.46 -61.41
CA GLY A 231 0.07 36.48 -61.62
C GLY A 231 0.57 35.15 -62.20
N GLU A 232 0.37 35.00 -63.52
CA GLU A 232 0.77 33.95 -64.45
C GLU A 232 2.27 33.56 -64.47
N GLU A 233 2.50 32.36 -65.04
CA GLU A 233 3.67 31.89 -65.83
C GLU A 233 5.03 31.64 -65.12
N GLU A 234 5.89 30.67 -65.47
CA GLU A 234 6.08 29.77 -66.62
C GLU A 234 7.01 28.62 -66.12
N GLU A 235 6.70 27.34 -66.39
CA GLU A 235 7.40 26.44 -67.34
C GLU A 235 8.91 26.13 -67.13
N LYS A 236 9.22 24.84 -66.86
CA LYS A 236 10.24 23.95 -67.50
C LYS A 236 10.49 22.71 -66.62
N LYS A 237 10.14 21.49 -67.07
CA LYS A 237 10.99 20.51 -67.80
C LYS A 237 12.32 20.21 -67.07
N GLU A 238 12.82 18.99 -66.91
CA GLU A 238 12.59 17.64 -67.44
C GLU A 238 13.41 16.71 -66.51
N ASP A 239 12.93 15.52 -66.20
CA ASP A 239 13.63 14.23 -66.35
C ASP A 239 12.71 13.06 -65.92
#